data_AF-A0AAW0HG16-F1
#
_entry.id   AF-A0AAW0HG16-F1
#
_cell.length_a   1.000
_cell.length_b   1.000
_cell.length_c   1.000
_cell.angle_alpha   90.00
_cell.angle_beta   90.00
_cell.angle_gamma   90.00
#
_symmetry.space_group_name_H-M   'P 1'
#
loop_
_entity.id
_entity.type
_entity.pdbx_description
1 polymer ?
#
loop_
_entity_poly.entity_id
_entity_poly.type
_entity_poly.pdbx_seq_one_letter_code
_entity_poly.pdbx_strand_id
1 'polypeptide(L)'
;MGLKLYLDLLSQPCRAVYIFAKKNGIPFQLHTVDLLKGQHVSEQFLQLNCQRKVPVLKDGNFVLTESSAILIYLSSKYQVADHWYPADLQARARVHEYLGWHTDNIRGIFGVPLWTKVLGPLIGTQIPEEKVERNRKNMFESLQRLEEKFFGDGTFLTGYQVTVADLMCLEELMQPVALGYNLFEGRPQLTAWRARVEEFLGANLCQQAHGRILSIQEQAAKNTLPVPYPEVQSRMMLRIARIP
;
A
#
# COMPACT_ATOMS: atom_id res chain seq x y z
N MET A 1 -10.67 -19.16 17.53
CA MET A 1 -9.34 -18.54 17.41
C MET A 1 -9.50 -17.18 16.73
N GLY A 2 -8.86 -16.12 17.22
CA GLY A 2 -9.00 -14.77 16.66
C GLY A 2 -8.25 -14.57 15.34
N LEU A 3 -8.74 -13.62 14.53
CA LEU A 3 -8.12 -13.16 13.28
C LEU A 3 -6.71 -12.60 13.55
N LYS A 4 -5.72 -13.00 12.74
CA LYS A 4 -4.35 -12.49 12.80
C LYS A 4 -3.99 -11.80 11.49
N LEU A 5 -3.39 -10.62 11.58
CA LEU A 5 -2.88 -9.87 10.44
C LEU A 5 -1.37 -9.70 10.57
N TYR A 6 -0.63 -10.23 9.60
CA TYR A 6 0.82 -10.17 9.52
C TYR A 6 1.24 -9.04 8.58
N LEU A 7 1.69 -7.92 9.14
CA LEU A 7 1.82 -6.65 8.43
C LEU A 7 3.16 -5.96 8.72
N ASP A 8 3.62 -5.14 7.79
CA ASP A 8 4.59 -4.07 8.04
C ASP A 8 4.00 -2.75 7.52
N LEU A 9 3.80 -1.75 8.37
CA LEU A 9 3.23 -0.45 7.96
C LEU A 9 4.15 0.38 7.05
N LEU A 10 5.39 -0.08 6.81
CA LEU A 10 6.22 0.42 5.71
C LEU A 10 5.65 0.07 4.33
N SER A 11 4.91 -1.04 4.24
CA SER A 11 4.29 -1.55 3.03
C SER A 11 2.91 -0.94 2.78
N GLN A 12 2.69 -0.41 1.58
CA GLN A 12 1.43 0.21 1.17
C GLN A 12 0.21 -0.71 1.31
N PRO A 13 0.20 -1.94 0.75
CA PRO A 13 -0.94 -2.85 0.90
C PRO A 13 -1.21 -3.26 2.35
N CYS A 14 -0.19 -3.26 3.22
CA CYS A 14 -0.37 -3.52 4.65
C CYS A 14 -1.11 -2.38 5.34
N ARG A 15 -0.79 -1.12 5.01
CA ARG A 15 -1.51 0.04 5.55
C ARG A 15 -2.97 0.04 5.13
N ALA A 16 -3.26 -0.31 3.87
CA ALA A 16 -4.65 -0.41 3.40
C ALA A 16 -5.45 -1.43 4.23
N VAL A 17 -4.90 -2.64 4.44
CA VAL A 17 -5.54 -3.67 5.28
C VAL A 17 -5.67 -3.22 6.74
N TYR A 18 -4.64 -2.59 7.30
CA TYR A 18 -4.65 -2.09 8.68
C TYR A 18 -5.74 -1.03 8.90
N ILE A 19 -5.79 -0.02 8.02
CA ILE A 19 -6.77 1.06 8.08
C ILE A 19 -8.18 0.48 7.95
N PHE A 20 -8.41 -0.41 6.98
CA PHE A 20 -9.72 -1.02 6.78
C PHE A 20 -10.21 -1.76 8.02
N ALA A 21 -9.35 -2.60 8.60
CA ALA A 21 -9.70 -3.36 9.79
C ALA A 21 -9.98 -2.46 10.99
N LYS A 22 -9.13 -1.45 11.22
CA LYS A 22 -9.31 -0.48 12.32
C LYS A 22 -10.55 0.39 12.14
N LYS A 23 -10.76 0.94 10.93
CA LYS A 23 -11.89 1.84 10.63
C LYS A 23 -13.24 1.15 10.81
N ASN A 24 -13.32 -0.13 10.49
CA ASN A 24 -14.53 -0.94 10.64
C ASN A 24 -14.63 -1.67 11.98
N GLY A 25 -13.75 -1.37 12.96
CA GLY A 25 -13.81 -1.99 14.29
C GLY A 25 -13.60 -3.52 14.28
N ILE A 26 -12.94 -4.07 13.27
CA ILE A 26 -12.70 -5.50 13.15
C ILE A 26 -11.68 -5.92 14.22
N PRO A 27 -11.98 -6.89 15.09
CA PRO A 27 -11.03 -7.39 16.07
C PRO A 27 -9.97 -8.26 15.40
N PHE A 28 -8.70 -7.87 15.52
CA PHE A 28 -7.58 -8.66 15.02
C PHE A 28 -6.36 -8.55 15.94
N GLN A 29 -5.53 -9.58 15.92
CA GLN A 29 -4.18 -9.54 16.49
C GLN A 29 -3.20 -9.09 15.41
N LEU A 30 -2.54 -7.95 15.62
CA LEU A 30 -1.47 -7.48 14.76
C LEU A 30 -0.18 -8.27 15.05
N HIS A 31 0.37 -8.90 14.02
CA HIS A 31 1.70 -9.50 14.03
C HIS A 31 2.61 -8.67 13.13
N THR A 32 3.51 -7.89 13.72
CA THR A 32 4.46 -7.11 12.93
C THR A 32 5.49 -8.02 12.28
N VAL A 33 5.71 -7.86 10.97
CA VAL A 33 6.72 -8.58 10.19
C VAL A 33 7.71 -7.58 9.61
N ASP A 34 8.79 -7.29 10.34
CA ASP A 34 9.78 -6.30 9.93
C ASP A 34 10.47 -6.70 8.61
N LEU A 35 10.12 -5.97 7.54
CA LEU A 35 10.61 -6.22 6.20
C LEU A 35 12.11 -5.93 6.09
N LEU A 36 12.61 -4.90 6.77
CA LEU A 36 14.01 -4.50 6.72
C LEU A 36 14.90 -5.49 7.47
N LYS A 37 14.40 -6.06 8.56
CA LYS A 37 15.06 -7.16 9.28
C LYS A 37 14.89 -8.53 8.61
N GLY A 38 14.13 -8.62 7.51
CA GLY A 38 13.95 -9.89 6.82
C GLY A 38 13.04 -10.90 7.50
N GLN A 39 12.17 -10.50 8.43
CA GLN A 39 11.30 -11.48 9.11
C GLN A 39 10.39 -12.25 8.13
N HIS A 40 10.05 -11.62 7.01
CA HIS A 40 9.29 -12.21 5.91
C HIS A 40 10.04 -13.31 5.14
N VAL A 41 11.36 -13.47 5.30
CA VAL A 41 12.15 -14.56 4.69
C VAL A 41 12.48 -15.70 5.66
N SER A 42 12.15 -15.56 6.94
CA SER A 42 12.35 -16.61 7.94
C SER A 42 11.62 -17.89 7.59
N GLU A 43 12.13 -19.04 8.05
CA GLU A 43 11.45 -20.33 7.88
C GLU A 43 10.03 -20.32 8.46
N GLN A 44 9.85 -19.69 9.63
CA GLN A 44 8.53 -19.57 10.26
C GLN A 44 7.54 -18.81 9.37
N PHE A 45 7.98 -17.72 8.73
CA PHE A 45 7.12 -16.98 7.80
C PHE A 45 6.92 -17.71 6.48
N LEU A 46 7.91 -18.47 6.01
CA LEU A 46 7.79 -19.30 4.82
C LEU A 46 6.69 -20.36 4.96
N GLN A 47 6.58 -20.99 6.13
CA GLN A 47 5.50 -21.94 6.45
C GLN A 47 4.12 -21.27 6.47
N LEU A 48 4.07 -19.96 6.73
CA LEU A 48 2.83 -19.18 6.68
C LEU A 48 2.49 -18.75 5.24
N ASN A 49 3.46 -18.26 4.48
CA ASN A 49 3.27 -17.78 3.11
C ASN A 49 4.51 -18.09 2.26
N CYS A 50 4.36 -19.03 1.31
CA CYS A 50 5.44 -19.45 0.40
C CYS A 50 6.01 -18.29 -0.44
N GLN A 51 5.21 -17.25 -0.70
CA GLN A 51 5.62 -16.08 -1.48
C GLN A 51 6.57 -15.14 -0.70
N ARG A 52 6.69 -15.31 0.62
CA ARG A 52 7.51 -14.45 1.49
C ARG A 52 7.14 -12.97 1.29
N LYS A 53 5.84 -12.67 1.37
CA LYS A 53 5.25 -11.33 1.20
C LYS A 53 4.25 -11.02 2.31
N VAL A 54 4.09 -9.73 2.58
CA VAL A 54 3.03 -9.16 3.41
C VAL A 54 2.12 -8.29 2.52
N PRO A 55 0.84 -8.06 2.88
CA PRO A 55 0.14 -8.57 4.07
C PRO A 55 -0.23 -10.07 3.99
N VAL A 56 -0.43 -10.69 5.14
CA VAL A 56 -1.05 -12.02 5.25
C VAL A 56 -2.13 -12.00 6.32
N LEU A 57 -3.30 -12.53 5.98
CA LEU A 57 -4.40 -12.79 6.91
C LEU A 57 -4.37 -14.27 7.30
N LYS A 58 -4.52 -14.55 8.60
CA LYS A 58 -4.77 -15.90 9.11
C LYS A 58 -6.01 -15.91 9.99
N ASP A 59 -6.99 -16.70 9.59
CA ASP A 59 -8.25 -16.89 10.29
C ASP A 59 -8.46 -18.37 10.61
N GLY A 60 -8.13 -18.77 11.84
CA GLY A 60 -7.99 -20.18 12.20
C GLY A 60 -6.92 -20.87 11.35
N ASN A 61 -7.33 -21.88 10.58
CA ASN A 61 -6.45 -22.61 9.66
C ASN A 61 -6.43 -22.01 8.24
N PHE A 62 -7.34 -21.08 7.94
CA PHE A 62 -7.40 -20.43 6.65
C PHE A 62 -6.36 -19.31 6.58
N VAL A 63 -5.52 -19.33 5.53
CA VAL A 63 -4.50 -18.32 5.26
C VAL A 63 -4.81 -17.68 3.92
N LEU A 64 -4.85 -16.35 3.88
CA LEU A 64 -5.15 -15.56 2.70
C LEU A 64 -4.09 -14.48 2.50
N THR A 65 -3.66 -14.31 1.26
CA THR A 65 -2.69 -13.29 0.82
C THR A 65 -3.37 -12.36 -0.18
N GLU A 66 -2.63 -11.35 -0.65
CA GLU A 66 -3.11 -10.25 -1.50
C GLU A 66 -4.07 -9.30 -0.78
N SER A 67 -3.69 -8.02 -0.68
CA SER A 67 -4.50 -7.04 0.07
C SER A 67 -5.90 -6.88 -0.48
N SER A 68 -6.10 -6.92 -1.80
CA SER A 68 -7.44 -6.86 -2.41
C SER A 68 -8.33 -8.01 -1.96
N ALA A 69 -7.81 -9.24 -2.00
CA ALA A 69 -8.54 -10.42 -1.53
C ALA A 69 -8.80 -10.37 -0.02
N ILE A 70 -7.82 -9.94 0.78
CA ILE A 70 -7.96 -9.75 2.23
C ILE A 70 -9.05 -8.71 2.54
N LEU A 71 -9.05 -7.57 1.86
CA LEU A 71 -10.05 -6.51 2.06
C LEU A 71 -11.47 -7.00 1.73
N ILE A 72 -11.65 -7.72 0.61
CA ILE A 72 -12.94 -8.31 0.20
C ILE A 72 -13.39 -9.40 1.17
N TYR A 73 -12.46 -10.23 1.65
CA TYR A 73 -12.75 -11.25 2.65
C TYR A 73 -13.21 -10.63 3.96
N LEU A 74 -12.49 -9.60 4.44
CA LEU A 74 -12.84 -8.89 5.66
C LEU A 74 -14.17 -8.15 5.53
N SER A 75 -14.45 -7.52 4.38
CA SER A 75 -15.73 -6.83 4.15
C SER A 75 -16.90 -7.82 4.25
N SER A 76 -16.77 -8.97 3.59
CA SER A 76 -17.82 -9.99 3.54
C SER A 76 -18.00 -10.69 4.89
N LYS A 77 -16.91 -11.12 5.54
CA LYS A 77 -16.96 -11.86 6.80
C LYS A 77 -17.55 -11.03 7.94
N TYR A 78 -17.16 -9.76 8.03
CA TYR A 78 -17.56 -8.88 9.13
C TYR A 78 -18.78 -8.02 8.80
N GLN A 79 -19.37 -8.17 7.60
CA GLN A 79 -20.57 -7.44 7.17
C GLN A 79 -20.44 -5.94 7.42
N VAL A 80 -19.29 -5.38 6.99
CA VAL A 80 -19.04 -3.94 7.11
C VAL A 80 -20.01 -3.16 6.22
N ALA A 81 -20.05 -1.83 6.37
CA ALA A 81 -20.91 -0.98 5.56
C ALA A 81 -20.74 -1.22 4.04
N ASP A 82 -21.86 -1.36 3.32
CA ASP A 82 -21.90 -1.81 1.93
C ASP A 82 -21.04 -0.97 0.97
N HIS A 83 -20.91 0.34 1.24
CA HIS A 83 -20.09 1.24 0.41
C HIS A 83 -18.64 0.77 0.24
N TRP A 84 -18.06 0.07 1.21
CA TRP A 84 -16.69 -0.42 1.09
C TRP A 84 -16.49 -1.40 -0.07
N TYR A 85 -17.47 -2.29 -0.27
CA TYR A 85 -17.47 -3.30 -1.32
C TYR A 85 -18.93 -3.61 -1.71
N PRO A 86 -19.53 -2.77 -2.59
CA PRO A 86 -20.97 -2.78 -2.82
C PRO A 86 -21.53 -4.12 -3.30
N ALA A 87 -22.76 -4.43 -2.91
CA ALA A 87 -23.52 -5.57 -3.42
C ALA A 87 -24.02 -5.38 -4.85
N ASP A 88 -24.31 -4.14 -5.25
CA ASP A 88 -24.76 -3.81 -6.61
C ASP A 88 -23.75 -4.29 -7.67
N LEU A 89 -24.27 -4.91 -8.74
CA LEU A 89 -23.46 -5.54 -9.77
C LEU A 89 -22.51 -4.55 -10.45
N GLN A 90 -23.01 -3.36 -10.82
CA GLN A 90 -22.22 -2.39 -11.56
C GLN A 90 -21.23 -1.67 -10.65
N ALA A 91 -21.65 -1.27 -9.45
CA ALA A 91 -20.78 -0.65 -8.45
C ALA A 91 -19.64 -1.60 -8.05
N ARG A 92 -19.94 -2.89 -7.84
CA ARG A 92 -18.93 -3.92 -7.58
C ARG A 92 -17.97 -4.10 -8.77
N ALA A 93 -18.50 -4.09 -9.99
CA ALA A 93 -17.68 -4.18 -11.20
C ALA A 93 -16.71 -3.00 -11.31
N ARG A 94 -17.11 -1.77 -10.92
CA ARG A 94 -16.20 -0.61 -10.87
C ARG A 94 -15.08 -0.76 -9.86
N VAL A 95 -15.37 -1.33 -8.68
CA VAL A 95 -14.32 -1.67 -7.70
C VAL A 95 -13.34 -2.68 -8.29
N HIS A 96 -13.83 -3.74 -8.93
CA HIS A 96 -12.95 -4.72 -9.56
C HIS A 96 -12.16 -4.15 -10.74
N GLU A 97 -12.77 -3.30 -11.56
CA GLU A 97 -12.11 -2.58 -12.65
C GLU A 97 -10.92 -1.76 -12.10
N TYR A 98 -11.15 -0.99 -11.03
CA TYR A 98 -10.07 -0.23 -10.40
C TYR A 98 -8.99 -1.15 -9.83
N LEU A 99 -9.34 -2.19 -9.06
CA LEU A 99 -8.35 -3.07 -8.43
C LEU A 99 -7.48 -3.82 -9.47
N GLY A 100 -8.06 -4.18 -10.62
CA GLY A 100 -7.32 -4.71 -11.77
C GLY A 100 -6.38 -3.66 -12.33
N TRP A 101 -6.90 -2.50 -12.72
CA TRP A 101 -6.12 -1.40 -13.29
C TRP A 101 -5.00 -0.90 -12.37
N HIS A 102 -5.27 -0.83 -11.07
CA HIS A 102 -4.35 -0.44 -10.00
C HIS A 102 -3.09 -1.32 -9.99
N THR A 103 -3.26 -2.62 -10.20
CA THR A 103 -2.14 -3.58 -10.21
C THR A 103 -1.16 -3.28 -11.34
N ASP A 104 -1.65 -2.80 -12.48
CA ASP A 104 -0.84 -2.53 -13.66
C ASP A 104 -0.27 -1.10 -13.71
N ASN A 105 -1.00 -0.12 -13.15
CA ASN A 105 -0.70 1.30 -13.35
C ASN A 105 -0.25 2.03 -12.08
N ILE A 106 -0.44 1.45 -10.90
CA ILE A 106 -0.05 2.09 -9.63
C ILE A 106 0.94 1.18 -8.89
N ARG A 107 0.56 -0.08 -8.67
CA ARG A 107 1.34 -1.01 -7.87
C ARG A 107 2.71 -1.23 -8.48
N GLY A 108 3.75 -1.02 -7.69
CA GLY A 108 5.13 -1.21 -8.12
C GLY A 108 5.76 0.02 -8.79
N ILE A 109 4.98 0.98 -9.28
CA ILE A 109 5.45 2.27 -9.78
C ILE A 109 5.67 3.24 -8.61
N PHE A 110 4.67 3.43 -7.75
CA PHE A 110 4.69 4.42 -6.67
C PHE A 110 5.54 4.00 -5.46
N GLY A 111 6.00 2.75 -5.43
CA GLY A 111 6.96 2.28 -4.43
C GLY A 111 8.42 2.60 -4.75
N VAL A 112 8.76 2.89 -6.02
CA VAL A 112 10.15 3.08 -6.48
C VAL A 112 10.87 4.21 -5.74
N PRO A 113 10.26 5.36 -5.42
CA PRO A 113 10.94 6.40 -4.66
C PRO A 113 11.54 5.94 -3.33
N LEU A 114 10.91 4.97 -2.63
CA LEU A 114 11.47 4.40 -1.40
C LEU A 114 12.74 3.60 -1.69
N TRP A 115 12.77 2.88 -2.80
CA TRP A 115 13.96 2.16 -3.25
C TRP A 115 15.09 3.11 -3.63
N THR A 116 14.77 4.19 -4.35
CA THR A 116 15.75 5.20 -4.76
C THR A 116 16.36 5.96 -3.60
N LYS A 117 15.52 6.47 -2.69
CA LYS A 117 15.99 7.39 -1.63
C LYS A 117 16.46 6.69 -0.36
N VAL A 118 16.04 5.45 -0.10
CA VAL A 118 16.30 4.78 1.18
C VAL A 118 16.84 3.38 1.00
N LEU A 119 16.09 2.47 0.38
CA LEU A 119 16.40 1.03 0.46
C LEU A 119 17.60 0.62 -0.40
N GLY A 120 17.80 1.23 -1.57
CA GLY A 120 19.02 1.04 -2.36
C GLY A 120 20.25 1.52 -1.59
N PRO A 121 20.30 2.80 -1.17
CA PRO A 121 21.42 3.32 -0.38
C PRO A 121 21.71 2.51 0.89
N LEU A 122 20.67 1.98 1.56
CA LEU A 122 20.81 1.13 2.75
C LEU A 122 21.66 -0.13 2.50
N ILE A 123 21.69 -0.64 1.26
CA ILE A 123 22.51 -1.80 0.86
C ILE A 123 23.67 -1.40 -0.07
N GLY A 124 24.06 -0.12 -0.07
CA GLY A 124 25.16 0.38 -0.87
C GLY A 124 24.90 0.42 -2.38
N THR A 125 23.63 0.40 -2.80
CA THR A 125 23.24 0.40 -4.22
C THR A 125 22.56 1.70 -4.59
N GLN A 126 22.97 2.32 -5.70
CA GLN A 126 22.27 3.47 -6.27
C GLN A 126 21.48 3.05 -7.51
N ILE A 127 20.26 3.57 -7.64
CA ILE A 127 19.45 3.35 -8.83
C ILE A 127 19.85 4.40 -9.87
N PRO A 128 20.11 4.00 -11.14
CA PRO A 128 20.51 4.94 -12.19
C PRO A 128 19.50 6.07 -12.38
N GLU A 129 19.99 7.31 -12.55
CA GLU A 129 19.14 8.50 -12.67
C GLU A 129 18.11 8.39 -13.81
N GLU A 130 18.49 7.76 -14.92
CA GLU A 130 17.57 7.49 -16.04
C GLU A 130 16.32 6.71 -15.58
N LYS A 131 16.49 5.72 -14.70
CA LYS A 131 15.37 4.92 -14.16
C LYS A 131 14.52 5.72 -13.18
N VAL A 132 15.16 6.63 -12.42
CA VAL A 132 14.47 7.53 -11.49
C VAL A 132 13.56 8.48 -12.28
N GLU A 133 14.09 9.12 -13.32
CA GLU A 133 13.31 10.04 -14.16
C GLU A 133 12.25 9.33 -14.99
N ARG A 134 12.55 8.13 -15.50
CA ARG A 134 11.53 7.28 -16.14
C ARG A 134 10.41 6.92 -15.17
N ASN A 135 10.72 6.55 -13.93
CA ASN A 135 9.70 6.29 -12.92
C ASN A 135 8.89 7.54 -12.58
N ARG A 136 9.52 8.71 -12.50
CA ARG A 136 8.83 10.00 -12.30
C ARG A 136 7.83 10.28 -13.41
N LYS A 137 8.23 10.09 -14.67
CA LYS A 137 7.34 10.19 -15.83
C LYS A 137 6.19 9.19 -15.75
N ASN A 138 6.48 7.93 -15.43
CA ASN A 138 5.44 6.89 -15.27
C ASN A 138 4.45 7.23 -14.15
N MET A 139 4.90 7.76 -13.01
CA MET A 139 4.01 8.24 -11.94
C MET A 139 3.11 9.37 -12.44
N PHE A 140 3.67 10.36 -13.16
CA PHE A 140 2.91 11.47 -13.72
C PHE A 140 1.82 10.99 -14.69
N GLU A 141 2.17 10.11 -15.64
CA GLU A 141 1.22 9.54 -16.61
C GLU A 141 0.15 8.67 -15.93
N SER A 142 0.54 7.92 -14.89
CA SER A 142 -0.41 7.08 -14.14
C SER A 142 -1.41 7.91 -13.36
N LEU A 143 -0.98 9.03 -12.76
CA LEU A 143 -1.88 9.98 -12.10
C LEU A 143 -2.81 10.67 -13.11
N GLN A 144 -2.31 11.03 -14.29
CA GLN A 144 -3.15 11.59 -15.35
C GLN A 144 -4.24 10.59 -15.77
N ARG A 145 -3.87 9.33 -16.05
CA ARG A 145 -4.83 8.27 -16.40
C ARG A 145 -5.80 7.97 -15.26
N LEU A 146 -5.35 8.05 -14.01
CA LEU A 146 -6.21 7.89 -12.84
C LEU A 146 -7.31 8.97 -12.83
N GLU A 147 -6.93 10.24 -12.98
CA GLU A 147 -7.86 11.37 -13.02
C GLU A 147 -8.82 11.24 -14.22
N GLU A 148 -8.30 11.04 -15.43
CA GLU A 148 -9.12 10.94 -16.65
C GLU A 148 -10.12 9.78 -16.63
N LYS A 149 -9.73 8.62 -16.06
CA LYS A 149 -10.56 7.40 -16.10
C LYS A 149 -11.51 7.26 -14.91
N PHE A 150 -11.10 7.66 -13.72
CA PHE A 150 -11.82 7.34 -12.48
C PHE A 150 -12.40 8.57 -11.76
N PHE A 151 -11.93 9.78 -12.06
CA PHE A 151 -12.44 11.03 -11.45
C PHE A 151 -13.49 11.73 -12.31
N GLY A 152 -14.40 10.97 -12.95
CA GLY A 152 -15.55 11.56 -13.68
C GLY A 152 -16.52 12.29 -12.75
N ASP A 153 -17.82 12.16 -12.97
CA ASP A 153 -18.85 12.86 -12.16
C ASP A 153 -18.97 12.37 -10.69
N GLY A 154 -18.15 11.38 -10.29
CA GLY A 154 -18.13 10.79 -8.95
C GLY A 154 -17.30 11.59 -7.94
N THR A 155 -17.58 11.39 -6.65
CA THR A 155 -16.83 12.01 -5.55
C THR A 155 -15.58 11.20 -5.15
N PHE A 156 -15.60 9.91 -5.42
CA PHE A 156 -14.57 8.90 -5.13
C PHE A 156 -14.29 8.08 -6.39
N LEU A 157 -13.25 7.23 -6.38
CA LEU A 157 -12.75 6.55 -7.58
C LEU A 157 -13.79 5.67 -8.30
N THR A 158 -14.75 5.13 -7.56
CA THR A 158 -15.73 4.16 -8.08
C THR A 158 -17.16 4.56 -7.79
N GLY A 159 -17.43 5.81 -7.40
CA GLY A 159 -18.77 6.30 -7.11
C GLY A 159 -18.82 7.50 -6.16
N TYR A 160 -19.89 7.58 -5.37
CA TYR A 160 -20.16 8.72 -4.47
C TYR A 160 -19.74 8.47 -3.02
N GLN A 161 -19.30 7.26 -2.68
CA GLN A 161 -18.79 6.90 -1.36
C GLN A 161 -17.43 6.24 -1.48
N VAL A 162 -16.65 6.33 -0.41
CA VAL A 162 -15.34 5.67 -0.29
C VAL A 162 -15.50 4.15 -0.43
N THR A 163 -14.57 3.52 -1.14
CA THR A 163 -14.52 2.07 -1.29
C THR A 163 -13.12 1.54 -1.00
N VAL A 164 -12.94 0.21 -1.07
CA VAL A 164 -11.60 -0.39 -1.02
C VAL A 164 -10.68 0.10 -2.15
N ALA A 165 -11.23 0.61 -3.27
CA ALA A 165 -10.46 1.22 -4.34
C ALA A 165 -9.72 2.47 -3.86
N ASP A 166 -10.43 3.38 -3.19
CA ASP A 166 -9.87 4.63 -2.67
C ASP A 166 -8.76 4.36 -1.65
N LEU A 167 -8.98 3.38 -0.78
CA LEU A 167 -8.00 3.00 0.23
C LEU A 167 -6.73 2.41 -0.38
N MET A 168 -6.86 1.49 -1.34
CA MET A 168 -5.72 0.94 -2.07
C MET A 168 -4.95 2.02 -2.84
N CYS A 169 -5.67 2.97 -3.45
CA CYS A 169 -5.06 4.09 -4.16
C CYS A 169 -4.27 4.99 -3.22
N LEU A 170 -4.92 5.51 -2.17
CA LEU A 170 -4.34 6.48 -1.25
C LEU A 170 -3.05 5.92 -0.64
N GLU A 171 -3.07 4.68 -0.18
CA GLU A 171 -1.92 4.10 0.50
C GLU A 171 -0.70 3.90 -0.41
N GLU A 172 -0.91 3.69 -1.71
CA GLU A 172 0.18 3.69 -2.70
C GLU A 172 0.71 5.10 -2.96
N LEU A 173 -0.17 6.10 -3.09
CA LEU A 173 0.22 7.51 -3.29
C LEU A 173 0.91 8.12 -2.06
N MET A 174 0.61 7.64 -0.85
CA MET A 174 1.28 8.11 0.36
C MET A 174 2.76 7.71 0.42
N GLN A 175 3.19 6.71 -0.35
CA GLN A 175 4.59 6.27 -0.33
C GLN A 175 5.55 7.33 -0.90
N PRO A 176 5.35 7.90 -2.11
CA PRO A 176 6.20 9.01 -2.57
C PRO A 176 5.99 10.30 -1.77
N VAL A 177 4.78 10.56 -1.29
CA VAL A 177 4.45 11.78 -0.51
C VAL A 177 5.27 11.84 0.76
N ALA A 178 5.35 10.72 1.49
CA ALA A 178 6.20 10.59 2.68
C ALA A 178 7.70 10.74 2.37
N LEU A 179 8.09 10.71 1.10
CA LEU A 179 9.45 10.87 0.61
C LEU A 179 9.69 12.24 -0.05
N GLY A 180 8.77 13.18 0.16
CA GLY A 180 8.86 14.57 -0.32
C GLY A 180 8.46 14.77 -1.79
N TYR A 181 7.69 13.85 -2.39
CA TYR A 181 7.12 14.07 -3.71
C TYR A 181 5.75 14.76 -3.61
N ASN A 182 5.63 15.93 -4.23
CA ASN A 182 4.39 16.72 -4.26
C ASN A 182 3.41 16.19 -5.33
N LEU A 183 2.90 14.96 -5.17
CA LEU A 183 2.05 14.33 -6.19
C LEU A 183 0.74 15.09 -6.47
N PHE A 184 0.27 15.87 -5.51
CA PHE A 184 -1.02 16.57 -5.55
C PHE A 184 -0.92 18.01 -6.08
N GLU A 185 0.31 18.53 -6.23
CA GLU A 185 0.54 19.87 -6.76
C GLU A 185 0.08 19.96 -8.22
N GLY A 186 -0.72 20.98 -8.54
CA GLY A 186 -1.33 21.13 -9.86
C GLY A 186 -2.47 20.15 -10.18
N ARG A 187 -2.91 19.32 -9.21
CA ARG A 187 -3.97 18.32 -9.39
C ARG A 187 -5.12 18.55 -8.40
N PRO A 188 -6.01 19.52 -8.66
CA PRO A 188 -7.06 19.91 -7.71
C PRO A 188 -8.07 18.79 -7.45
N GLN A 189 -8.42 17.98 -8.46
CA GLN A 189 -9.35 16.86 -8.29
C GLN A 189 -8.76 15.79 -7.36
N LEU A 190 -7.52 15.36 -7.63
CA LEU A 190 -6.78 14.42 -6.79
C LEU A 190 -6.57 14.96 -5.37
N THR A 191 -6.26 16.24 -5.23
CA THR A 191 -6.10 16.90 -3.91
C THR A 191 -7.40 16.86 -3.11
N ALA A 192 -8.52 17.24 -3.74
CA ALA A 192 -9.82 17.26 -3.08
C ALA A 192 -10.29 15.84 -2.73
N TRP A 193 -10.05 14.85 -3.57
CA TRP A 193 -10.33 13.45 -3.27
C TRP A 193 -9.53 12.95 -2.08
N ARG A 194 -8.22 13.21 -2.03
CA ARG A 194 -7.39 12.84 -0.89
C ARG A 194 -7.98 13.41 0.40
N ALA A 195 -8.32 14.70 0.41
CA ALA A 195 -8.89 15.35 1.58
C ALA A 195 -10.18 14.67 2.04
N ARG A 196 -11.10 14.35 1.11
CA ARG A 196 -12.34 13.61 1.43
C ARG A 196 -12.08 12.22 2.01
N VAL A 197 -11.12 11.48 1.45
CA VAL A 197 -10.75 10.16 1.96
C VAL A 197 -10.13 10.26 3.35
N GLU A 198 -9.16 11.16 3.56
CA GLU A 198 -8.51 11.36 4.87
C GLU A 198 -9.49 11.86 5.94
N GLU A 199 -10.40 12.76 5.59
CA GLU A 199 -11.48 13.23 6.46
C GLU A 199 -12.38 12.06 6.88
N PHE A 200 -12.84 11.26 5.91
CA PHE A 200 -13.64 10.09 6.18
C PHE A 200 -12.92 9.08 7.09
N LEU A 201 -11.64 8.80 6.82
CA LEU A 201 -10.86 7.84 7.61
C LEU A 201 -10.63 8.35 9.05
N GLY A 202 -10.33 9.64 9.19
CA GLY A 202 -10.04 10.31 10.44
C GLY A 202 -8.54 10.46 10.69
N ALA A 203 -8.13 11.67 11.09
CA ALA A 203 -6.72 12.07 11.18
C ALA A 203 -5.86 11.15 12.07
N ASN A 204 -6.39 10.69 13.20
CA ASN A 204 -5.66 9.81 14.13
C ASN A 204 -5.29 8.47 13.46
N LEU A 205 -6.24 7.87 12.73
CA LEU A 205 -6.00 6.58 12.06
C LEU A 205 -4.99 6.73 10.92
N CYS A 206 -5.08 7.80 10.12
CA CYS A 206 -4.09 8.11 9.09
C CYS A 206 -2.70 8.29 9.71
N GLN A 207 -2.59 9.08 10.78
CA GLN A 207 -1.32 9.30 11.49
C GLN A 207 -0.69 7.99 11.99
N GLN A 208 -1.48 7.10 12.59
CA GLN A 208 -1.00 5.79 13.04
C GLN A 208 -0.52 4.92 11.86
N ALA A 209 -1.31 4.86 10.78
CA ALA A 209 -0.99 4.03 9.62
C ALA A 209 0.26 4.51 8.89
N HIS A 210 0.43 5.83 8.74
CA HIS A 210 1.53 6.44 7.98
C HIS A 210 2.78 6.70 8.82
N GLY A 211 2.72 6.62 10.15
CA GLY A 211 3.84 6.99 11.03
C GLY A 211 5.18 6.33 10.66
N ARG A 212 5.18 5.02 10.35
CA ARG A 212 6.39 4.29 9.98
C ARG A 212 7.02 4.76 8.67
N ILE A 213 6.21 5.07 7.65
CA ILE A 213 6.73 5.56 6.36
C ILE A 213 7.15 7.04 6.47
N LEU A 214 6.42 7.86 7.23
CA LEU A 214 6.77 9.28 7.42
C LEU A 214 8.09 9.48 8.17
N SER A 215 8.45 8.57 9.09
CA SER A 215 9.73 8.64 9.81
C SER A 215 10.91 8.02 9.04
N ILE A 216 10.69 7.39 7.87
CA ILE A 216 11.72 6.51 7.28
C ILE A 216 12.96 7.27 6.81
N GLN A 217 12.80 8.47 6.25
CA GLN A 217 13.93 9.28 5.78
C GLN A 217 14.77 9.79 6.93
N GLU A 218 14.12 10.19 8.04
CA GLU A 218 14.82 10.61 9.26
C GLU A 218 15.60 9.44 9.86
N GLN A 219 15.00 8.24 9.91
CA GLN A 219 15.68 7.04 10.39
C GLN A 219 16.89 6.69 9.52
N ALA A 220 16.77 6.82 8.20
CA ALA A 220 17.86 6.61 7.25
C ALA A 220 18.98 7.63 7.47
N ALA A 221 18.66 8.93 7.57
CA ALA A 221 19.63 10.00 7.79
C ALA A 221 20.38 9.86 9.13
N LYS A 222 19.71 9.33 10.16
CA LYS A 222 20.30 9.04 11.47
C LYS A 222 21.01 7.67 11.54
N ASN A 223 21.07 6.90 10.46
CA ASN A 223 21.63 5.54 10.43
C ASN A 223 21.01 4.60 11.49
N THR A 224 19.70 4.73 11.73
CA THR A 224 18.95 3.92 12.72
C THR A 224 18.15 2.77 12.11
N LEU A 225 18.17 2.64 10.77
CA LEU A 225 17.57 1.50 10.09
C LEU A 225 18.39 0.23 10.32
N PRO A 226 17.74 -0.93 10.49
CA PRO A 226 18.46 -2.19 10.63
C PRO A 226 19.19 -2.52 9.32
N VAL A 227 20.41 -3.05 9.44
CA VAL A 227 21.16 -3.58 8.30
C VAL A 227 20.48 -4.87 7.83
N PRO A 228 20.00 -4.96 6.57
CA PRO A 228 19.34 -6.16 6.09
C PRO A 228 20.31 -7.35 6.02
N TYR A 229 19.86 -8.55 6.40
CA TYR A 229 20.64 -9.79 6.25
C TYR A 229 20.96 -10.09 4.78
N PRO A 230 22.01 -10.87 4.46
CA PRO A 230 22.41 -11.16 3.08
C PRO A 230 21.27 -11.67 2.18
N GLU A 231 20.43 -12.58 2.66
CA GLU A 231 19.28 -13.08 1.90
C GLU A 231 18.27 -11.97 1.56
N VAL A 232 18.07 -11.03 2.48
CA VAL A 232 17.20 -9.87 2.27
C VAL A 232 17.82 -8.93 1.24
N GLN A 233 19.13 -8.68 1.34
CA GLN A 233 19.87 -7.87 0.37
C GLN A 233 19.75 -8.47 -1.04
N SER A 234 19.86 -9.79 -1.21
CA SER A 234 19.65 -10.44 -2.51
C SER A 234 18.25 -10.20 -3.07
N ARG A 235 17.19 -10.27 -2.24
CA ARG A 235 15.82 -9.95 -2.69
C ARG A 235 15.63 -8.48 -3.00
N MET A 236 16.26 -7.60 -2.23
CA MET A 236 16.28 -6.15 -2.48
C MET A 236 16.93 -5.86 -3.84
N MET A 237 18.06 -6.50 -4.14
CA MET A 237 18.73 -6.41 -5.45
C MET A 237 17.85 -6.91 -6.59
N LEU A 238 17.14 -8.03 -6.42
CA LEU A 238 16.16 -8.51 -7.42
C LEU A 238 15.04 -7.49 -7.65
N ARG A 239 14.57 -6.79 -6.61
CA ARG A 239 13.55 -5.76 -6.77
C ARG A 239 14.10 -4.53 -7.49
N ILE A 240 15.32 -4.09 -7.17
CA ILE A 240 16.01 -2.96 -7.81
C ILE A 240 16.26 -3.28 -9.29
N ALA A 241 16.71 -4.48 -9.61
CA ALA A 241 16.98 -4.93 -10.98
C ALA A 241 15.73 -4.89 -11.89
N ARG A 242 14.53 -5.06 -11.31
CA ARG A 242 13.24 -5.00 -12.03
C ARG A 242 12.69 -3.59 -12.19
N ILE A 243 13.34 -2.56 -11.65
CA ILE A 243 12.98 -1.18 -11.97
C ILE A 243 13.37 -0.96 -13.44
N PRO A 244 12.43 -0.61 -14.33
CA PRO A 244 12.71 -0.43 -15.76
C PRO A 244 13.68 0.72 -16.00
#